data_AF-A0A3B8L1D4-F1
#
_entry.id   AF-A0A3B8L1D4-F1
#
_cell.length_a   1.000
_cell.length_b   1.000
_cell.length_c   1.000
_cell.angle_alpha   90.00
_cell.angle_beta   90.00
_cell.angle_gamma   90.00
#
_symmetry.space_group_name_H-M   'P 1'
#
loop_
_entity.id
_entity.type
_entity.pdbx_description
1 polymer ?
#
loop_
_entity_poly.entity_id
_entity_poly.type
_entity_poly.pdbx_seq_one_letter_code
_entity_poly.pdbx_strand_id
1 'polypeptide(L)'
;MELIGRRPSVTADYVGQQTGYDDVELNVASFRISPDCRQTMEVVQYMNHVGDAAMTDTNRPGNSHLCLLVDDLKSAVAELSKAGVRFKSDPVEITAGPNAGGLVIYMKDPDDYTLELFQPAQPPVGETPE
;
A
#
# COMPACT_ATOMS: atom_id res chain seq x y z
N MET A 1 8.24 -3.16 5.55
CA MET A 1 6.99 -3.93 5.76
C MET A 1 7.26 -5.41 5.54
N GLU A 2 6.71 -6.26 6.41
CA GLU A 2 6.93 -7.71 6.41
C GLU A 2 5.58 -8.44 6.54
N LEU A 3 5.37 -9.51 5.76
CA LEU A 3 4.21 -10.39 5.94
C LEU A 3 4.43 -11.24 7.19
N ILE A 4 3.52 -11.12 8.17
CA ILE A 4 3.65 -11.80 9.47
C ILE A 4 2.60 -12.88 9.70
N GLY A 5 1.57 -12.96 8.85
CA GLY A 5 0.55 -13.97 8.96
C GLY A 5 -0.33 -14.05 7.72
N ARG A 6 -0.71 -15.27 7.36
CA ARG A 6 -1.73 -15.56 6.34
C ARG A 6 -2.79 -16.46 6.95
N ARG A 7 -4.04 -16.02 6.89
CA ARG A 7 -5.21 -16.78 7.33
C ARG A 7 -6.11 -16.97 6.11
N PRO A 8 -6.01 -18.11 5.41
CA PRO A 8 -6.69 -18.31 4.13
C PRO A 8 -8.21 -18.43 4.25
N SER A 9 -8.71 -18.83 5.42
CA SER A 9 -10.13 -18.93 5.74
C SER A 9 -10.34 -18.57 7.21
N VAL A 10 -11.13 -17.54 7.46
CA VAL A 10 -11.53 -17.05 8.77
C VAL A 10 -13.04 -17.04 8.82
N THR A 11 -13.62 -17.88 9.69
CA THR A 11 -15.07 -18.14 9.76
C THR A 11 -15.62 -18.10 11.19
N ALA A 12 -14.87 -17.55 12.14
CA ALA A 12 -15.31 -17.50 13.53
C ALA A 12 -16.51 -16.55 13.68
N ASP A 13 -17.55 -16.96 14.42
CA ASP A 13 -18.84 -16.26 14.53
C ASP A 13 -18.72 -14.76 14.87
N TYR A 14 -17.75 -14.39 15.72
CA TYR A 14 -17.55 -13.00 16.11
C TYR A 14 -17.14 -12.10 14.93
N VAL A 15 -16.54 -12.68 13.88
CA VAL A 15 -16.14 -11.94 12.67
C VAL A 15 -17.37 -11.50 11.89
N GLY A 16 -18.43 -12.31 11.86
CA GLY A 16 -19.71 -11.89 11.30
C GLY A 16 -20.30 -10.72 12.10
N GLN A 17 -20.25 -10.79 13.43
CA GLN A 17 -20.69 -9.68 14.30
C GLN A 17 -19.87 -8.40 14.09
N GLN A 18 -18.54 -8.53 13.88
CA GLN A 18 -17.64 -7.39 13.65
C GLN A 18 -17.90 -6.73 12.30
N THR A 19 -18.07 -7.53 11.25
CA THR A 19 -18.19 -7.04 9.87
C THR A 19 -19.63 -6.66 9.50
N GLY A 20 -20.62 -7.18 10.22
CA GLY A 20 -22.03 -7.01 9.93
C GLY A 20 -22.59 -7.99 8.90
N TYR A 21 -21.85 -9.05 8.56
CA TYR A 21 -22.25 -10.08 7.61
C TYR A 21 -22.30 -11.45 8.29
N ASP A 22 -23.49 -12.04 8.39
CA ASP A 22 -23.66 -13.39 8.94
C ASP A 22 -22.94 -14.43 8.08
N ASP A 23 -22.37 -15.46 8.72
CA ASP A 23 -21.64 -16.56 8.08
C ASP A 23 -20.51 -16.10 7.13
N VAL A 24 -19.86 -14.97 7.42
CA VAL A 24 -18.77 -14.44 6.59
C VAL A 24 -17.52 -15.33 6.61
N GLU A 25 -16.89 -15.47 5.44
CA GLU A 25 -15.58 -16.09 5.28
C GLU A 25 -14.59 -15.09 4.69
N LEU A 26 -13.46 -14.88 5.38
CA LEU A 26 -12.42 -13.94 4.97
C LEU A 26 -11.08 -14.64 4.71
N ASN A 27 -10.33 -14.13 3.74
CA ASN A 27 -8.92 -14.44 3.53
C ASN A 27 -8.07 -13.22 3.87
N VAL A 28 -7.18 -13.36 4.84
CA VAL A 28 -6.46 -12.23 5.46
C VAL A 28 -4.95 -12.39 5.34
N ALA A 29 -4.27 -11.36 4.85
CA ALA A 29 -2.82 -11.20 4.99
C ALA A 29 -2.53 -10.06 5.96
N SER A 30 -1.76 -10.34 7.01
CA SER A 30 -1.38 -9.35 8.02
C SER A 30 0.10 -8.98 7.87
N PHE A 31 0.38 -7.69 7.89
CA PHE A 31 1.70 -7.11 7.67
C PHE A 31 2.13 -6.28 8.89
N ARG A 32 3.41 -6.44 9.26
CA ARG A 32 4.09 -5.51 10.16
C ARG A 32 4.69 -4.38 9.34
N ILE A 33 4.42 -3.13 9.71
CA ILE A 33 4.91 -1.96 8.97
C ILE A 33 6.43 -1.79 9.13
N SER A 34 6.90 -1.74 10.37
CA SER A 34 8.31 -1.74 10.77
C SER A 34 8.51 -2.59 12.04
N PRO A 35 9.73 -3.04 12.36
CA PRO A 35 9.98 -3.91 13.52
C PRO A 35 9.51 -3.35 14.87
N ASP A 36 9.54 -2.03 15.01
CA ASP A 36 9.18 -1.26 16.21
C ASP A 36 7.74 -0.71 16.18
N CYS A 37 7.06 -0.79 15.04
CA CYS A 37 5.67 -0.35 14.92
C CYS A 37 4.72 -1.36 15.59
N ARG A 38 3.94 -0.88 16.57
CA ARG A 38 2.90 -1.69 17.22
C ARG A 38 1.69 -1.91 16.31
N GLN A 39 1.43 -1.00 15.38
CA GLN A 39 0.34 -1.13 14.44
C GLN A 39 0.70 -2.13 13.35
N THR A 40 -0.32 -2.83 12.87
CA THR A 40 -0.22 -3.75 11.73
C THR A 40 -1.20 -3.29 10.66
N MET A 41 -0.99 -3.75 9.45
CA MET A 41 -1.90 -3.54 8.33
C MET A 41 -2.41 -4.89 7.85
N GLU A 42 -3.69 -4.96 7.52
CA GLU A 42 -4.29 -6.15 6.95
C GLU A 42 -4.82 -5.86 5.55
N VAL A 43 -4.60 -6.81 4.64
CA VAL A 43 -5.31 -6.90 3.37
C VAL A 43 -6.30 -8.04 3.50
N VAL A 44 -7.57 -7.73 3.34
CA VAL A 44 -8.69 -8.64 3.62
C VAL A 44 -9.51 -8.82 2.35
N GLN A 45 -9.67 -10.06 1.92
CA GLN A 45 -10.58 -10.45 0.86
C GLN A 45 -11.80 -11.15 1.48
N TYR A 46 -12.98 -10.67 1.13
CA TYR A 46 -14.24 -11.37 1.40
C TYR A 46 -14.38 -12.53 0.40
N MET A 47 -14.50 -13.75 0.90
CA MET A 47 -14.63 -14.96 0.07
C MET A 47 -16.10 -15.26 -0.27
N ASN A 48 -17.01 -14.81 0.58
CA ASN A 48 -18.45 -14.68 0.35
C ASN A 48 -18.88 -13.23 0.63
N HIS A 49 -20.14 -12.88 0.35
CA HIS A 49 -20.64 -11.48 0.47
C HIS A 49 -19.80 -10.48 -0.35
N VAL A 50 -19.26 -10.92 -1.49
CA VAL A 50 -18.44 -10.08 -2.37
C VAL A 50 -19.29 -8.95 -2.93
N GLY A 51 -18.94 -7.71 -2.58
CA GLY A 51 -19.56 -6.51 -3.13
C GLY A 51 -18.98 -6.09 -4.47
N ASP A 52 -19.58 -5.07 -5.07
CA ASP A 52 -19.03 -4.42 -6.26
C ASP A 52 -17.69 -3.77 -5.96
N ALA A 53 -16.81 -3.73 -6.96
CA ALA A 53 -15.51 -3.06 -6.84
C ALA A 53 -15.70 -1.56 -6.53
N ALA A 54 -14.88 -1.05 -5.60
CA ALA A 54 -14.86 0.37 -5.28
C ALA A 54 -14.36 1.19 -6.48
N MET A 55 -14.79 2.44 -6.57
CA MET A 55 -14.23 3.38 -7.53
C MET A 55 -12.94 3.96 -6.97
N THR A 56 -11.78 3.53 -7.46
CA THR A 56 -10.45 3.72 -6.81
C THR A 56 -9.62 4.90 -7.35
N ASP A 57 -10.24 5.84 -8.06
CA ASP A 57 -9.57 7.05 -8.54
C ASP A 57 -9.07 7.90 -7.36
N THR A 58 -7.86 8.45 -7.46
CA THR A 58 -7.19 9.20 -6.38
C THR A 58 -7.90 10.49 -5.99
N ASN A 59 -8.67 11.07 -6.89
CA ASN A 59 -9.39 12.33 -6.64
C ASN A 59 -10.76 12.13 -5.99
N ARG A 60 -11.19 10.88 -5.74
CA ARG A 60 -12.50 10.61 -5.16
C ARG A 60 -12.45 10.74 -3.64
N PRO A 61 -13.31 11.59 -3.05
CA PRO A 61 -13.40 11.69 -1.59
C PRO A 61 -13.69 10.33 -0.96
N GLY A 62 -13.00 10.04 0.15
CA GLY A 62 -13.10 8.76 0.86
C GLY A 62 -12.08 7.72 0.42
N ASN A 63 -11.44 7.88 -0.74
CA ASN A 63 -10.30 7.04 -1.11
C ASN A 63 -9.02 7.53 -0.45
N SER A 64 -8.31 6.61 0.17
CA SER A 64 -6.93 6.79 0.61
C SER A 64 -5.97 6.16 -0.40
N HIS A 65 -4.67 6.39 -0.21
CA HIS A 65 -3.62 5.56 -0.78
C HIS A 65 -2.57 5.25 0.28
N LEU A 66 -1.90 4.12 0.14
CA LEU A 66 -0.77 3.75 0.99
C LEU A 66 0.52 4.21 0.31
N CYS A 67 1.34 4.96 1.05
CA CYS A 67 2.66 5.40 0.61
C CYS A 67 3.75 4.51 1.18
N LEU A 68 4.60 3.98 0.31
CA LEU A 68 5.72 3.11 0.63
C LEU A 68 7.03 3.84 0.35
N LEU A 69 7.86 3.93 1.38
CA LEU A 69 9.22 4.46 1.25
C LEU A 69 10.12 3.45 0.53
N VAL A 70 10.94 3.95 -0.40
CA VAL A 70 11.93 3.17 -1.13
C VAL A 70 13.27 3.91 -1.16
N ASP A 71 14.36 3.15 -1.10
CA ASP A 71 15.72 3.72 -1.14
C ASP A 71 16.11 4.16 -2.57
N ASP A 72 15.70 3.39 -3.58
CA ASP A 72 15.90 3.68 -5.00
C ASP A 72 14.61 3.42 -5.79
N LEU A 73 13.92 4.52 -6.11
CA LEU A 73 12.66 4.49 -6.83
C LEU A 73 12.82 3.99 -8.27
N LYS A 74 13.91 4.33 -8.95
CA LYS A 74 14.10 3.96 -10.35
C LYS A 74 14.33 2.46 -10.47
N SER A 75 15.15 1.89 -9.59
CA SER A 75 15.37 0.45 -9.51
C SER A 75 14.08 -0.29 -9.15
N ALA A 76 13.32 0.21 -8.16
CA ALA A 76 12.03 -0.38 -7.78
C ALA A 76 11.02 -0.39 -8.96
N VAL A 77 10.90 0.73 -9.67
CA VAL A 77 10.03 0.84 -10.85
C VAL A 77 10.45 -0.11 -11.97
N ALA A 78 11.75 -0.27 -12.22
CA ALA A 78 12.25 -1.19 -13.23
C ALA A 78 11.88 -2.65 -12.91
N GLU A 79 12.06 -3.09 -11.66
CA GLU A 79 11.71 -4.45 -11.23
C GLU A 79 10.19 -4.69 -11.26
N LEU A 80 9.40 -3.75 -10.75
CA LEU A 80 7.95 -3.86 -10.75
C LEU A 80 7.37 -3.82 -12.17
N SER A 81 7.97 -3.05 -13.09
CA SER A 81 7.59 -3.04 -14.51
C SER A 81 7.80 -4.41 -15.17
N LYS A 82 8.91 -5.10 -14.86
CA LYS A 82 9.15 -6.47 -15.34
C LYS A 82 8.11 -7.46 -14.79
N ALA A 83 7.59 -7.19 -13.59
CA ALA A 83 6.51 -7.97 -12.98
C ALA A 83 5.10 -7.61 -13.51
N GLY A 84 4.99 -6.67 -14.45
CA GLY A 84 3.72 -6.27 -15.08
C GLY A 84 2.90 -5.26 -14.29
N VAL A 85 3.50 -4.59 -13.29
CA VAL A 85 2.81 -3.53 -12.53
C VAL A 85 2.50 -2.33 -13.44
N ARG A 86 1.28 -1.79 -13.28
CA ARG A 86 0.83 -0.61 -14.02
C ARG A 86 1.13 0.66 -13.21
N PHE A 87 1.74 1.64 -13.88
CA PHE A 87 2.06 2.95 -13.31
C PHE A 87 1.20 4.04 -13.95
N LYS A 88 0.91 5.11 -13.18
CA LYS A 88 0.16 6.27 -13.70
C LYS A 88 1.02 7.23 -14.53
N SER A 89 2.34 7.20 -14.32
CA SER A 89 3.33 8.08 -14.96
C SER A 89 4.71 7.44 -14.88
N ASP A 90 5.72 8.11 -15.42
CA ASP A 90 7.11 7.90 -15.03
C ASP A 90 7.37 8.45 -13.62
N PRO A 91 8.51 8.11 -12.97
CA PRO A 91 8.93 8.75 -11.73
C PRO A 91 8.98 10.28 -11.85
N VAL A 92 8.36 10.98 -10.90
CA VAL A 92 8.24 12.43 -10.87
C VAL A 92 9.16 13.01 -9.79
N GLU A 93 9.92 14.03 -10.13
CA GLU A 93 10.68 14.81 -9.15
C GLU A 93 9.75 15.76 -8.38
N ILE A 94 9.88 15.76 -7.06
CA ILE A 94 9.16 16.69 -6.19
C ILE A 94 9.92 18.02 -6.20
N THR A 95 9.30 19.05 -6.75
CA THR A 95 9.96 20.36 -6.98
C THR A 95 9.68 21.41 -5.91
N ALA A 96 8.79 21.11 -4.94
CA ALA A 96 8.39 22.07 -3.92
C ALA A 96 7.96 21.38 -2.61
N GLY A 97 7.98 22.15 -1.51
CA GLY A 97 7.55 21.69 -0.19
C GLY A 97 8.63 20.91 0.58
N PRO A 98 8.28 20.32 1.73
CA PRO A 98 9.23 19.66 2.63
C PRO A 98 9.92 18.43 2.02
N ASN A 99 9.36 17.87 0.95
CA ASN A 99 9.89 16.70 0.24
C ASN A 99 10.63 17.07 -1.06
N ALA A 100 10.89 18.37 -1.31
CA ALA A 100 11.56 18.83 -2.52
C ALA A 100 12.93 18.14 -2.71
N GLY A 101 13.22 17.70 -3.93
CA GLY A 101 14.38 16.88 -4.27
C GLY A 101 14.17 15.36 -4.12
N GLY A 102 13.02 14.94 -3.58
CA GLY A 102 12.59 13.53 -3.59
C GLY A 102 11.99 13.11 -4.93
N LEU A 103 11.72 11.81 -5.08
CA LEU A 103 11.02 11.23 -6.22
C LEU A 103 9.74 10.53 -5.78
N VAL A 104 8.69 10.60 -6.59
CA VAL A 104 7.39 9.97 -6.31
C VAL A 104 6.78 9.36 -7.57
N ILE A 105 5.97 8.31 -7.41
CA ILE A 105 5.18 7.71 -8.49
C ILE A 105 3.96 7.00 -7.90
N TYR A 106 2.85 7.02 -8.63
CA TYR A 106 1.70 6.18 -8.33
C TYR A 106 1.68 4.91 -9.19
N MET A 107 1.34 3.80 -8.55
CA MET A 107 1.08 2.51 -9.19
C MET A 107 -0.32 1.99 -8.84
N LYS A 108 -0.77 1.00 -9.61
CA LYS A 108 -2.00 0.25 -9.35
C LYS A 108 -1.68 -1.13 -8.84
N ASP A 109 -2.35 -1.53 -7.78
CA ASP A 109 -2.36 -2.93 -7.36
C ASP A 109 -3.31 -3.76 -8.27
N PRO A 110 -3.43 -5.08 -8.04
CA PRO A 110 -4.33 -5.93 -8.82
C PRO A 110 -5.80 -5.51 -8.82
N ASP A 111 -6.26 -4.82 -7.78
CA ASP A 111 -7.65 -4.36 -7.59
C ASP A 111 -7.84 -2.89 -7.98
N ASP A 112 -6.92 -2.34 -8.77
CA ASP A 112 -6.87 -0.93 -9.19
C ASP A 112 -6.76 0.08 -8.04
N TYR A 113 -6.46 -0.35 -6.81
CA TYR A 113 -6.19 0.56 -5.71
C TYR A 113 -4.89 1.32 -5.98
N THR A 114 -4.87 2.61 -5.64
CA THR A 114 -3.66 3.42 -5.85
C THR A 114 -2.70 3.22 -4.70
N LEU A 115 -1.46 2.86 -5.02
CA LEU A 115 -0.32 2.86 -4.11
C LEU A 115 0.69 3.91 -4.56
N GLU A 116 1.41 4.50 -3.60
CA GLU A 116 2.47 5.48 -3.84
C GLU A 116 3.81 4.87 -3.47
N LEU A 117 4.80 5.05 -4.34
CA LEU A 117 6.20 4.83 -3.98
C LEU A 117 6.86 6.20 -3.86
N PHE A 118 7.57 6.41 -2.76
CA PHE A 118 8.22 7.68 -2.44
C PHE A 118 9.67 7.42 -2.03
N GLN A 119 10.59 8.11 -2.70
CA GLN A 119 11.99 8.20 -2.30
C GLN A 119 12.24 9.61 -1.76
N PRO A 120 12.54 9.76 -0.46
CA PRO A 120 12.90 11.05 0.11
C PRO A 120 14.11 11.69 -0.58
N ALA A 121 14.19 13.01 -0.51
CA ALA A 121 15.41 13.73 -0.87
C ALA A 121 16.58 13.18 -0.04
N GLN A 122 17.70 12.90 -0.69
CA GLN A 122 18.91 12.51 0.02
C GLN A 122 19.51 13.77 0.68
N PRO A 123 19.91 13.70 1.96
CA PRO A 123 20.67 14.79 2.54
C PRO A 123 21.97 15.00 1.75
N PRO A 124 22.50 16.23 1.69
CA PRO A 124 23.80 16.49 1.09
C PRO A 124 24.85 15.57 1.73
N VAL A 125 25.78 15.05 0.91
CA VAL A 125 26.89 14.21 1.41
C VAL A 125 27.68 15.01 2.45
N GLY A 126 27.58 14.61 3.73
CA GLY A 126 28.31 15.23 4.85
C GLY A 126 27.44 15.71 6.02
N GLU A 127 26.12 15.74 5.87
CA GLU A 127 25.20 16.06 6.98
C GLU A 127 24.55 14.78 7.51
N THR A 128 24.82 14.43 8.76
CA THR A 128 24.03 13.43 9.49
C THR A 128 22.65 14.02 9.81
N PRO A 129 21.56 13.24 9.67
CA PRO A 129 20.25 13.67 10.17
C PRO A 129 20.31 13.93 11.68
N GLU A 130 19.69 15.02 12.14
CA GLU A 130 19.46 15.33 13.57
C GLU A 130 18.55 14.30 14.27
#